data_AF-A0A972KNZ6-F1
#
_entry.id   AF-A0A972KNZ6-F1
#
_cell.length_a   1.000
_cell.length_b   1.000
_cell.length_c   1.000
_cell.angle_alpha   90.00
_cell.angle_beta   90.00
_cell.angle_gamma   90.00
#
_symmetry.space_group_name_H-M   'P 1'
#
loop_
_entity.id
_entity.type
_entity.pdbx_description
1 polymer ?
#
loop_
_entity_poly.entity_id
_entity_poly.type
_entity_poly.pdbx_seq_one_letter_code
_entity_poly.pdbx_strand_id
1 'polypeptide(L)'
;MRKTSASRFSHTLASLYHAGVGITEALWIVEKVIGNACMAQSIKNTRLKVANGETIAESLRVSGEFQPLVTRMLAVGEETGRLEQTLTKVNEFYDREVPQTVKHSPSGAADNYLCRSCGFLCPGGNFPSFIPGPESHREIRGCKPNHCGGEA
;
A
#
# COMPACT_ATOMS: atom_id res chain seq x y z
N MET A 1 12.83 12.24 -10.14
CA MET A 1 12.23 12.60 -8.83
C MET A 1 10.71 12.78 -8.87
N ARG A 2 10.10 13.43 -9.88
CA ARG A 2 8.63 13.59 -9.97
C ARG A 2 7.84 12.26 -10.00
N LYS A 3 8.29 11.29 -10.80
CA LYS A 3 7.60 9.99 -10.96
C LYS A 3 7.44 9.20 -9.64
N THR A 4 8.44 9.20 -8.78
CA THR A 4 8.39 8.49 -7.48
C THR A 4 7.37 9.10 -6.52
N SER A 5 7.23 10.43 -6.53
CA SER A 5 6.22 11.12 -5.70
C SER A 5 4.80 10.83 -6.20
N ALA A 6 4.60 10.83 -7.53
CA ALA A 6 3.32 10.49 -8.15
C ALA A 6 2.93 9.00 -7.96
N SER A 7 3.92 8.10 -7.93
CA SER A 7 3.70 6.68 -7.60
C SER A 7 3.23 6.52 -6.16
N ARG A 8 3.91 7.15 -5.19
CA ARG A 8 3.51 7.13 -3.76
C ARG A 8 2.13 7.75 -3.54
N PHE A 9 1.83 8.86 -4.23
CA PHE A 9 0.50 9.46 -4.25
C PHE A 9 -0.57 8.43 -4.63
N SER A 10 -0.39 7.78 -5.79
CA SER A 10 -1.40 6.88 -6.35
C SER A 10 -1.62 5.66 -5.46
N HIS A 11 -0.54 5.08 -4.92
CA HIS A 11 -0.58 3.94 -3.99
C HIS A 11 -1.35 4.26 -2.71
N THR A 12 -1.02 5.40 -2.09
CA THR A 12 -1.65 5.83 -0.85
C THR A 12 -3.12 6.17 -1.10
N LEU A 13 -3.43 6.88 -2.19
CA LEU A 13 -4.79 7.24 -2.57
C LEU A 13 -5.65 5.99 -2.85
N ALA A 14 -5.13 5.03 -3.61
CA ALA A 14 -5.83 3.79 -3.91
C ALA A 14 -6.11 2.95 -2.66
N SER A 15 -5.12 2.86 -1.76
CA SER A 15 -5.28 2.13 -0.50
C SER A 15 -6.37 2.74 0.39
N LEU A 16 -6.39 4.08 0.49
CA LEU A 16 -7.42 4.80 1.24
C LEU A 16 -8.80 4.65 0.59
N TYR A 17 -8.87 4.75 -0.74
CA TYR A 17 -10.11 4.59 -1.47
C TYR A 17 -10.68 3.18 -1.34
N HIS A 18 -9.82 2.15 -1.39
CA HIS A 18 -10.20 0.76 -1.17
C HIS A 18 -10.65 0.49 0.27
N ALA A 19 -10.09 1.22 1.25
CA ALA A 19 -10.55 1.22 2.63
C ALA A 19 -11.90 1.96 2.84
N GLY A 20 -12.52 2.47 1.77
CA GLY A 20 -13.80 3.19 1.84
C GLY A 20 -13.67 4.63 2.32
N VAL A 21 -12.46 5.20 2.37
CA VAL A 21 -12.25 6.60 2.72
C VAL A 21 -12.71 7.48 1.55
N GLY A 22 -13.57 8.46 1.85
CA GLY A 22 -14.06 9.41 0.86
C GLY A 22 -12.91 10.17 0.17
N ILE A 23 -13.07 10.47 -1.12
CA ILE A 23 -11.98 11.03 -1.94
C ILE A 23 -11.37 12.33 -1.39
N THR A 24 -12.21 13.21 -0.84
CA THR A 24 -11.78 14.49 -0.26
C THR A 24 -10.88 14.29 0.97
N GLU A 25 -11.23 13.30 1.80
CA GLU A 25 -10.46 12.93 3.01
C GLU A 25 -9.18 12.21 2.61
N ALA A 26 -9.26 11.31 1.63
CA ALA A 26 -8.10 10.61 1.10
C ALA A 26 -7.07 11.60 0.52
N LEU A 27 -7.50 12.61 -0.24
CA LEU A 27 -6.62 13.66 -0.75
C LEU A 27 -5.94 14.47 0.37
N TRP A 28 -6.64 14.73 1.48
CA TRP A 28 -6.07 15.43 2.64
C TRP A 28 -5.00 14.61 3.36
N ILE A 29 -5.22 13.31 3.52
CA ILE A 29 -4.22 12.40 4.10
C ILE A 29 -2.99 12.35 3.20
N VAL A 30 -3.20 12.18 1.89
CA VAL A 30 -2.12 12.05 0.91
C VAL A 30 -1.29 13.33 0.78
N GLU A 31 -1.90 14.51 0.89
CA GLU A 31 -1.21 15.81 0.97
C GLU A 31 -0.14 15.81 2.07
N LYS A 32 -0.44 15.22 3.23
CA LYS A 32 0.48 15.17 4.39
C LYS A 32 1.57 14.10 4.26
N VAL A 33 1.26 13.00 3.58
CA VAL A 33 2.18 11.85 3.41
C VAL A 33 3.23 12.14 2.33
N ILE A 34 2.91 12.98 1.35
CA ILE A 34 3.83 13.31 0.27
C ILE A 34 4.89 14.32 0.73
N GLY A 35 6.13 13.87 0.82
CA GLY A 35 7.29 14.70 1.18
C GLY A 35 7.74 15.72 0.12
N ASN A 36 6.88 16.08 -0.84
CA ASN A 36 7.17 17.07 -1.88
C ASN A 36 6.21 18.26 -1.79
N ALA A 37 6.73 19.43 -1.41
CA ALA A 37 5.94 20.64 -1.21
C ALA A 37 5.20 21.12 -2.47
N CYS A 38 5.80 20.98 -3.66
CA CYS A 38 5.18 21.37 -4.93
C CYS A 38 3.97 20.48 -5.23
N MET A 39 4.12 19.17 -5.04
CA MET A 39 3.04 18.20 -5.25
C MET A 39 1.95 18.32 -4.17
N ALA A 40 2.32 18.56 -2.91
CA ALA A 40 1.38 18.80 -1.82
C ALA A 40 0.48 20.03 -2.09
N GLN A 41 1.07 21.14 -2.57
CA GLN A 41 0.30 22.33 -2.93
C GLN A 41 -0.67 22.05 -4.09
N SER A 42 -0.23 21.29 -5.09
CA SER A 42 -1.10 20.86 -6.20
C SER A 42 -2.26 19.97 -5.73
N ILE A 43 -2.01 19.03 -4.81
CA ILE A 43 -3.04 18.16 -4.24
C ILE A 43 -4.03 18.97 -3.39
N LYS A 44 -3.54 19.92 -2.60
CA LYS A 44 -4.38 20.84 -1.83
C LYS A 44 -5.33 21.62 -2.74
N ASN A 45 -4.82 22.13 -3.85
CA ASN A 45 -5.65 22.84 -4.83
C ASN A 45 -6.68 21.91 -5.47
N THR A 46 -6.28 20.69 -5.85
CA THR A 46 -7.18 19.66 -6.35
C THR A 46 -8.29 19.32 -5.35
N ARG A 47 -7.97 19.18 -4.07
CA ARG A 47 -8.97 18.94 -3.01
C ARG A 47 -10.00 20.06 -2.93
N LEU A 48 -9.57 21.33 -3.03
CA LEU A 48 -10.48 22.48 -3.02
C LEU A 48 -11.37 22.51 -4.27
N LYS A 49 -10.81 22.21 -5.44
CA LYS A 49 -11.54 22.14 -6.71
C LYS A 49 -12.60 21.04 -6.70
N VAL A 50 -12.24 19.85 -6.20
CA VAL A 50 -13.17 18.73 -6.04
C VAL A 50 -14.28 19.06 -5.04
N ALA A 51 -13.95 19.77 -3.95
CA ALA A 51 -14.96 20.26 -3.01
C ALA A 51 -15.93 21.28 -3.63
N ASN A 52 -15.49 22.01 -4.66
CA ASN A 52 -16.32 22.93 -5.44
C ASN A 52 -17.08 22.26 -6.59
N GLY A 53 -16.95 20.94 -6.76
CA GLY A 53 -17.64 20.17 -7.81
C GLY A 53 -16.87 20.04 -9.13
N GLU A 54 -15.59 20.42 -9.19
CA GLU A 54 -14.74 20.08 -10.34
C GLU A 54 -14.32 18.61 -10.30
N THR A 55 -13.98 18.05 -11.47
CA THR A 55 -13.46 16.68 -11.55
C THR A 55 -12.01 16.60 -11.06
N ILE A 56 -11.67 15.44 -10.50
CA ILE A 56 -10.31 15.13 -10.02
C ILE A 56 -9.36 15.13 -11.22
N ALA A 57 -9.79 14.55 -12.33
CA ALA A 57 -8.98 14.39 -13.53
C ALA A 57 -8.53 15.74 -14.11
N GLU A 58 -9.43 16.72 -14.17
CA GLU A 58 -9.12 18.05 -14.69
C GLU A 58 -8.20 18.82 -13.73
N SER A 59 -8.47 18.72 -12.44
CA SER A 59 -7.65 19.34 -11.40
C SER A 59 -6.21 18.82 -11.41
N LEU A 60 -6.03 17.51 -11.53
CA LEU A 60 -4.71 16.88 -11.65
C LEU A 60 -4.04 17.19 -12.98
N ARG A 61 -4.79 17.35 -14.08
CA ARG A 61 -4.24 17.77 -15.38
C ARG A 61 -3.68 19.18 -15.33
N VAL A 62 -4.39 20.12 -14.72
CA VAL A 62 -3.93 21.52 -14.54
C VAL A 62 -2.65 21.59 -13.71
N SER A 63 -2.47 20.69 -12.74
CA SER A 63 -1.27 20.68 -11.91
C SER A 63 0.03 20.35 -12.67
N GLY A 64 -0.05 19.65 -13.80
CA GLY A 64 1.13 19.26 -14.60
C GLY A 64 2.10 18.28 -13.93
N GLU A 65 1.82 17.84 -12.70
CA GLU A 65 2.67 16.91 -11.94
C GLU A 65 2.44 15.43 -12.35
N PHE A 66 1.32 15.16 -13.02
CA PHE A 66 0.91 13.82 -13.46
C PHE A 66 1.01 13.64 -14.97
N GLN A 67 1.22 12.40 -15.41
CA GLN A 67 1.27 12.10 -16.83
C GLN A 67 -0.12 12.23 -17.47
N PRO A 68 -0.20 12.69 -18.73
CA PRO A 68 -1.48 12.87 -19.43
C PRO A 68 -2.26 11.55 -19.60
N LEU A 69 -1.56 10.42 -19.64
CA LEU A 69 -2.19 9.10 -19.69
C LEU A 69 -2.96 8.81 -18.38
N VAL A 70 -2.37 9.10 -17.23
CA VAL A 70 -2.95 8.83 -15.91
C VAL A 70 -4.17 9.72 -15.66
N THR A 71 -4.10 11.00 -16.03
CA THR A 71 -5.25 11.91 -15.89
C THR A 71 -6.41 11.48 -16.78
N ARG A 72 -6.14 10.95 -17.98
CA ARG A 72 -7.18 10.40 -18.86
C ARG A 72 -7.81 9.13 -18.30
N MET A 73 -7.02 8.24 -17.70
CA MET A 73 -7.55 7.05 -17.03
C MET A 73 -8.49 7.45 -15.89
N LEU A 74 -8.07 8.40 -15.05
CA LEU A 74 -8.89 8.93 -13.96
C LEU A 74 -10.18 9.57 -14.46
N ALA A 75 -10.15 10.32 -15.56
CA ALA A 75 -11.36 10.89 -16.18
C ALA A 75 -12.38 9.80 -16.54
N VAL A 76 -11.93 8.72 -17.18
CA VAL A 76 -12.79 7.58 -17.52
C VAL A 76 -13.29 6.87 -16.26
N GLY A 77 -12.46 6.75 -15.23
CA GLY A 77 -12.82 6.16 -13.94
C GLY A 77 -13.89 6.96 -13.19
N GLU A 78 -13.82 8.29 -13.23
CA GLU A 78 -14.84 9.17 -12.64
C GLU A 78 -16.16 9.11 -13.42
N GLU A 79 -16.10 9.20 -14.75
CA GLU A 79 -17.31 9.16 -15.60
C GLU A 79 -18.07 7.84 -15.48
N THR A 80 -17.35 6.72 -15.38
CA THR A 80 -17.95 5.38 -15.21
C THR A 80 -18.30 5.05 -13.76
N GLY A 81 -17.94 5.91 -12.80
CA GLY A 81 -18.07 5.63 -11.36
C GLY A 81 -17.17 4.49 -10.86
N ARG A 82 -16.22 4.00 -11.68
CA ARG A 82 -15.33 2.87 -11.37
C ARG A 82 -13.93 3.37 -11.00
N LEU A 83 -13.87 4.35 -10.10
CA LEU A 83 -12.62 5.00 -9.71
C LEU A 83 -11.64 4.02 -9.04
N GLU A 84 -12.12 3.07 -8.24
CA GLU A 84 -11.30 2.06 -7.57
C GLU A 84 -10.48 1.21 -8.56
N GLN A 85 -11.15 0.69 -9.60
CA GLN A 85 -10.52 -0.16 -10.61
C GLN A 85 -9.53 0.65 -11.47
N THR A 86 -9.87 1.90 -11.74
CA THR A 86 -8.99 2.82 -12.46
C THR A 86 -7.75 3.16 -11.64
N LEU A 87 -7.88 3.44 -10.34
CA LEU A 87 -6.76 3.69 -9.43
C LEU A 87 -5.83 2.49 -9.34
N THR A 88 -6.38 1.27 -9.32
CA THR A 88 -5.59 0.03 -9.37
C THR A 88 -4.74 -0.03 -10.64
N LYS A 89 -5.32 0.24 -11.81
CA LYS A 89 -4.58 0.27 -13.08
C LYS A 89 -3.53 1.38 -13.13
N VAL A 90 -3.81 2.53 -12.51
CA VAL A 90 -2.85 3.63 -12.39
C VAL A 90 -1.66 3.23 -11.52
N ASN A 91 -1.88 2.49 -10.43
CA ASN A 91 -0.80 1.94 -9.62
C ASN A 91 0.05 0.95 -10.39
N GLU A 92 -0.57 0.00 -11.10
CA GLU A 92 0.15 -0.96 -11.95
C GLU A 92 1.01 -0.25 -13.01
N PHE A 93 0.51 0.85 -13.58
CA PHE A 93 1.28 1.67 -14.51
C PHE A 93 2.50 2.31 -13.83
N TYR A 94 2.31 2.90 -12.64
CA TYR A 94 3.41 3.52 -11.90
C TYR A 94 4.42 2.51 -11.34
N ASP A 95 4.02 1.29 -10.98
CA ASP A 95 4.93 0.21 -10.56
C ASP A 95 5.84 -0.25 -11.70
N ARG A 96 5.30 -0.29 -12.93
CA ARG A 96 6.10 -0.61 -14.12
C ARG A 96 7.07 0.52 -14.47
N GLU A 97 6.64 1.77 -14.31
CA GLU A 97 7.43 2.95 -14.66
C GLU A 97 8.47 3.35 -13.59
N VAL A 98 8.14 3.13 -12.32
CA VAL A 98 9.02 3.40 -11.18
C VAL A 98 9.42 2.03 -10.67
N PRO A 99 10.62 1.51 -11.02
CA PRO A 99 11.13 0.29 -10.41
C PRO A 99 11.26 0.58 -8.92
N GLN A 100 10.23 0.20 -8.18
CA GLN A 100 10.26 0.26 -6.75
C GLN A 100 11.29 -0.79 -6.35
N THR A 101 12.46 -0.36 -5.87
CA THR A 101 13.32 -1.20 -5.05
C THR A 101 12.65 -1.43 -3.69
N VAL A 102 11.37 -1.82 -3.71
CA VAL A 102 10.65 -2.33 -2.56
C VAL A 102 11.25 -3.68 -2.26
N LYS A 103 12.25 -3.61 -1.38
CA LYS A 103 12.49 -4.66 -0.40
C LYS A 103 11.12 -5.12 0.07
N HIS A 104 10.73 -6.32 -0.34
CA HIS A 104 9.59 -7.02 0.19
C HIS A 104 9.76 -7.06 1.72
N SER A 105 9.09 -6.16 2.44
CA SER A 105 8.58 -6.54 3.74
C SER A 105 7.26 -7.23 3.43
N PRO A 106 7.15 -8.56 3.64
CA PRO A 106 5.86 -9.23 3.55
C PRO A 106 5.02 -8.76 4.74
N SER A 107 4.33 -7.64 4.56
CA SER A 107 3.21 -7.25 5.42
C SER A 107 1.99 -8.03 4.97
N GLY A 108 1.97 -9.31 5.33
CA GLY A 108 0.89 -10.24 5.04
C GLY A 108 1.17 -11.56 5.75
N ALA A 109 0.45 -11.77 6.86
CA ALA A 109 0.32 -13.02 7.62
C ALA A 109 1.53 -13.45 8.47
N ALA A 110 1.78 -12.73 9.58
CA ALA A 110 2.28 -13.38 10.79
C ALA A 110 1.10 -14.08 11.49
N ASP A 111 0.62 -15.19 10.90
CA ASP A 111 -0.18 -16.16 11.65
C ASP A 111 0.79 -16.87 12.61
N ASN A 112 1.09 -16.19 13.71
CA ASN A 112 1.85 -16.79 14.79
C ASN A 112 0.94 -17.81 15.46
N TYR A 113 1.20 -19.10 15.23
CA TYR A 113 0.52 -20.15 15.96
C TYR A 113 1.09 -20.20 17.37
N LEU A 114 0.25 -19.88 18.37
CA LEU A 114 0.61 -20.00 19.77
C LEU A 114 0.70 -21.50 20.12
N CYS A 115 1.91 -22.02 20.29
CA CYS A 115 2.08 -23.40 20.72
C CYS A 115 1.65 -23.53 22.19
N ARG A 116 0.42 -24.02 22.41
CA ARG A 116 -0.22 -24.07 23.76
C ARG A 116 0.50 -24.95 24.78
N SER A 117 1.39 -25.82 24.32
CA SER A 117 2.18 -26.73 25.17
C SER A 117 3.46 -26.06 25.72
N CYS A 118 4.07 -25.14 24.96
CA CYS A 118 5.34 -24.48 25.34
C CYS A 118 5.22 -22.96 25.56
N GLY A 119 4.09 -22.34 25.22
CA GLY A 119 3.84 -20.90 25.39
C GLY A 119 4.67 -19.98 24.46
N PHE A 120 5.31 -20.54 23.43
CA PHE A 120 6.19 -19.81 22.52
C PHE A 120 5.53 -19.58 21.14
N LEU A 121 5.84 -18.43 20.52
CA LEU A 121 5.39 -18.05 19.18
C LEU A 121 6.25 -18.76 18.13
N CYS A 122 5.66 -19.67 17.35
CA CYS A 122 6.34 -20.27 16.21
C CYS A 122 6.00 -19.50 14.93
N PRO A 123 6.99 -18.93 14.21
CA PRO A 123 6.74 -18.27 12.94
C PRO A 123 6.33 -19.32 11.90
N GLY A 124 5.08 -19.26 11.45
CA GLY A 124 4.57 -20.07 10.35
C GLY A 124 5.11 -19.55 9.01
N GLY A 125 5.65 -20.45 8.19
CA GLY A 125 5.96 -20.16 6.78
C GLY A 125 7.42 -20.40 6.41
N ASN A 126 7.65 -21.51 5.71
CA ASN A 126 8.83 -21.86 4.89
C ASN A 126 10.19 -21.59 5.54
N PHE A 127 10.69 -22.55 6.32
CA PHE A 127 12.04 -22.59 6.91
C PHE A 127 13.13 -22.22 5.88
N PRO A 128 13.83 -21.08 6.01
CA PRO A 128 15.12 -20.91 5.38
C PRO A 128 16.14 -20.67 6.49
N SER A 129 16.97 -21.68 6.71
CA SER A 129 18.31 -21.50 7.27
C SER A 129 18.37 -20.79 8.63
N PHE A 130 18.13 -21.58 9.67
CA PHE A 130 19.01 -21.68 10.84
C PHE A 130 20.17 -20.65 10.87
N ILE A 131 19.98 -19.53 11.54
CA ILE A 131 21.10 -18.75 12.07
C ILE A 131 21.04 -18.89 13.60
N PRO A 132 21.96 -19.65 14.23
CA PRO A 132 22.00 -19.72 15.67
C PRO A 132 22.71 -18.45 16.19
N GLY A 133 21.98 -17.66 16.99
CA GLY A 133 22.58 -16.69 17.90
C GLY A 133 23.11 -17.39 19.16
N PRO A 134 24.08 -16.79 19.86
CA PRO A 134 24.86 -17.48 20.88
C PRO A 134 24.20 -17.32 22.24
N GLU A 135 23.11 -18.03 22.54
CA GLU A 135 22.63 -18.07 23.92
C GLU A 135 21.80 -19.32 24.26
N SER A 136 22.42 -20.14 25.10
CA SER A 136 21.80 -21.05 26.06
C SER A 136 21.05 -22.26 25.53
N HIS A 137 21.74 -23.40 25.64
CA HIS A 137 21.19 -24.73 25.92
C HIS A 137 19.89 -24.68 26.74
N ARG A 138 18.75 -24.75 26.05
CA ARG A 138 17.57 -25.39 26.62
C ARG A 138 17.03 -26.35 25.59
N GLU A 139 17.60 -27.54 25.66
CA GLU A 139 17.14 -28.76 25.07
C GLU A 139 15.60 -28.85 25.10
N ILE A 140 14.94 -28.50 24.00
CA ILE A 140 13.50 -28.70 23.80
C ILE A 140 13.29 -30.19 23.49
N ARG A 141 13.63 -31.07 24.43
CA ARG A 141 13.23 -32.48 24.41
C ARG A 141 11.71 -32.51 24.60
N GLY A 142 10.95 -32.59 23.52
CA GLY A 142 9.52 -32.88 23.63
C GLY A 142 8.65 -32.56 22.42
N CYS A 143 9.05 -31.70 21.50
CA CYS A 143 8.20 -31.39 20.35
C CYS A 143 8.30 -32.48 19.27
N LYS A 144 7.49 -33.53 19.39
CA LYS A 144 7.24 -34.46 18.28
C LYS A 144 6.53 -33.70 17.14
N PRO A 145 6.87 -33.99 15.87
CA PRO A 145 6.31 -33.29 14.70
C PRO A 145 4.77 -33.33 14.60
N ASN A 146 4.14 -34.29 15.28
CA ASN A 146 2.70 -34.52 15.21
C ASN A 146 1.90 -33.68 16.24
N HIS A 147 2.56 -32.81 17.02
CA HIS A 147 1.90 -31.93 17.99
C HIS A 147 1.49 -30.57 17.40
N CYS A 148 1.94 -30.25 16.18
CA CYS A 148 1.37 -29.19 15.35
C CYS A 148 0.20 -29.77 14.56
N GLY A 149 -0.88 -30.11 15.27
CA GLY A 149 -2.15 -30.50 14.69
C GLY A 149 -3.24 -29.61 15.26
N GLY A 150 -3.63 -28.61 14.49
CA GLY A 150 -4.98 -28.04 14.53
C GLY A 150 -5.62 -28.38 13.20
N GLU A 151 -6.72 -29.11 13.27
CA GLU A 151 -7.55 -29.59 12.16
C GLU A 151 -8.09 -28.45 11.28
N ALA A 152 -8.60 -28.85 10.11
CA ALA A 152 -9.18 -28.05 9.04
C ALA A 152 -10.14 -26.92 9.45
#